data_AF-A0A6A4GD67-F1
#
_entry.id   AF-A0A6A4GD67-F1
#
_cell.length_a   1.000
_cell.length_b   1.000
_cell.length_c   1.000
_cell.angle_alpha   90.00
_cell.angle_beta   90.00
_cell.angle_gamma   90.00
#
_symmetry.space_group_name_H-M   'P 1'
#
loop_
_entity.id
_entity.type
_entity.pdbx_description
1 polymer ?
#
loop_
_entity_poly.entity_id
_entity_poly.type
_entity_poly.pdbx_seq_one_letter_code
_entity_poly.pdbx_strand_id
1 'polypeptide(L)'
;MKKGAQMRRHDDTHRSACDIISELLKNNPITLKIQTEIVYENKNLLDTEAGNTLNLEYAEQIRRNMEEIEELKEALKNTHAHETETIAEIQRELEKVRKEKESAENEKLALNASNEQLKKDAAARGGC
;
A
#
# COMPACT_ATOMS: atom_id res chain seq x y z
N MET A 1 -58.90 21.36 -36.53
CA MET A 1 -58.49 21.79 -35.17
C MET A 1 -57.81 20.62 -34.50
N LYS A 2 -56.58 20.72 -33.99
CA LYS A 2 -56.00 19.73 -33.05
C LYS A 2 -54.71 20.25 -32.43
N LYS A 3 -54.76 21.44 -31.81
CA LYS A 3 -53.71 21.86 -30.87
C LYS A 3 -54.22 21.47 -29.47
N GLY A 4 -53.67 20.39 -28.91
CA GLY A 4 -54.13 19.74 -27.69
C GLY A 4 -53.74 20.44 -26.39
N ALA A 5 -53.89 21.77 -26.32
CA ALA A 5 -53.66 22.49 -25.07
C ALA A 5 -54.77 22.16 -24.06
N GLN A 6 -54.39 21.82 -22.83
CA GLN A 6 -55.30 21.53 -21.71
C GLN A 6 -55.10 22.58 -20.61
N MET A 7 -56.20 23.10 -20.05
CA MET A 7 -56.17 23.96 -18.86
C MET A 7 -56.31 23.10 -17.60
N ARG A 8 -55.49 23.38 -16.58
CA ARG A 8 -55.58 22.78 -15.26
C ARG A 8 -55.65 23.88 -14.20
N ARG A 9 -56.44 23.66 -13.15
CA ARG A 9 -56.63 24.61 -12.06
C ARG A 9 -55.67 24.27 -10.92
N HIS A 10 -54.91 25.27 -10.46
CA HIS A 10 -54.19 25.22 -9.19
C HIS A 10 -55.13 25.62 -8.06
N ASP A 11 -55.15 24.88 -6.96
CA ASP A 11 -56.02 25.11 -5.81
C ASP A 11 -55.27 25.53 -4.54
N ASP A 12 -54.05 26.05 -4.69
CA ASP A 12 -53.13 26.45 -3.61
C ASP A 12 -52.75 25.33 -2.64
N THR A 13 -52.95 24.07 -3.04
CA THR A 13 -52.41 22.91 -2.32
C THR A 13 -51.13 22.40 -2.98
N HIS A 14 -50.22 21.88 -2.15
CA HIS A 14 -49.02 21.18 -2.62
C HIS A 14 -49.37 20.03 -3.60
N ARG A 15 -50.48 19.34 -3.35
CA ARG A 15 -50.93 18.22 -4.18
C ARG A 15 -51.29 18.66 -5.60
N SER A 16 -52.08 19.73 -5.77
CA SER A 16 -52.44 20.18 -7.12
C SER A 16 -51.24 20.72 -7.90
N ALA A 17 -50.28 21.35 -7.23
CA ALA A 17 -49.00 21.73 -7.84
C ALA A 17 -48.24 20.51 -8.37
N CYS A 18 -48.07 19.46 -7.55
CA CYS A 18 -47.41 18.22 -7.96
C CYS A 18 -48.14 17.51 -9.11
N ASP A 19 -49.48 17.49 -9.11
CA ASP A 19 -50.28 16.84 -10.14
C ASP A 19 -50.11 17.55 -11.51
N ILE A 20 -50.10 18.89 -11.52
CA ILE A 20 -49.86 19.69 -12.73
C ILE A 20 -48.45 19.44 -13.27
N ILE A 21 -47.44 19.42 -12.40
CA ILE A 21 -46.04 19.19 -12.78
C ILE A 21 -45.85 17.77 -13.34
N SER A 22 -46.44 16.75 -12.72
CA SER A 22 -46.33 15.35 -13.14
C SER A 22 -46.93 15.12 -14.53
N GLU A 23 -48.06 15.76 -14.81
CA GLU A 23 -48.72 15.72 -16.13
C GLU A 23 -47.92 16.48 -17.20
N LEU A 24 -47.33 17.63 -16.85
CA LEU A 24 -46.46 18.40 -17.74
C LEU A 24 -45.20 17.60 -18.13
N LEU A 25 -44.57 16.98 -17.14
CA LEU A 25 -43.33 16.21 -17.32
C LEU A 25 -43.58 14.77 -17.81
N LYS A 26 -44.85 14.33 -17.84
CA LYS A 26 -45.26 12.94 -18.15
C LYS A 26 -44.46 11.90 -17.35
N ASN A 27 -44.20 12.23 -16.08
CA ASN A 27 -43.36 11.49 -15.17
C ASN A 27 -44.23 11.06 -13.99
N ASN A 28 -44.09 9.80 -13.57
CA ASN A 28 -44.60 9.36 -12.28
C ASN A 28 -43.47 9.47 -11.25
N PRO A 29 -43.57 10.39 -10.27
CA PRO A 29 -42.51 10.55 -9.29
C PRO A 29 -42.40 9.27 -8.45
N ILE A 30 -41.20 8.69 -8.43
CA ILE A 30 -40.89 7.53 -7.58
C ILE A 30 -40.16 8.05 -6.36
N THR A 31 -40.79 7.94 -5.19
CA THR A 31 -40.14 8.24 -3.91
C THR A 31 -39.10 7.16 -3.62
N LEU A 32 -37.86 7.57 -3.35
CA LEU A 32 -36.80 6.64 -2.96
C LEU A 32 -37.06 6.13 -1.54
N LYS A 33 -36.71 4.87 -1.26
CA LYS A 33 -36.86 4.28 0.08
C LYS A 33 -36.19 5.13 1.17
N ILE A 34 -34.98 5.63 0.91
CA ILE A 34 -34.26 6.52 1.84
C ILE A 34 -35.02 7.82 2.14
N GLN A 35 -35.74 8.39 1.16
CA GLN A 35 -36.55 9.58 1.37
C GLN A 35 -37.76 9.26 2.26
N THR A 36 -38.36 8.09 2.08
CA THR A 36 -39.44 7.62 2.96
C THR A 36 -38.95 7.43 4.39
N GLU A 37 -37.81 6.77 4.55
CA GLU A 37 -37.21 6.49 5.86
C GLU A 37 -36.86 7.77 6.63
N ILE A 38 -36.29 8.77 5.96
CA ILE A 38 -35.89 10.02 6.62
C ILE A 38 -37.10 10.92 6.88
N VAL A 39 -37.98 11.11 5.89
CA VAL A 39 -39.03 12.13 5.97
C VAL A 39 -40.27 11.61 6.69
N TYR A 40 -40.69 10.38 6.43
CA TYR A 40 -41.94 9.83 6.96
C TYR A 40 -41.72 8.94 8.18
N GLU A 41 -40.63 8.18 8.22
CA GLU A 41 -40.30 7.31 9.35
C GLU A 41 -39.39 7.99 10.39
N ASN A 42 -38.92 9.22 10.10
CA ASN A 42 -38.08 10.03 10.99
C ASN A 42 -36.81 9.30 11.47
N LYS A 43 -36.24 8.43 10.61
CA LYS A 43 -34.96 7.77 10.86
C LYS A 43 -33.81 8.75 10.62
N ASN A 44 -32.73 8.63 11.40
CA ASN A 44 -31.48 9.30 11.03
C ASN A 44 -30.88 8.64 9.79
N LEU A 45 -30.03 9.37 9.07
CA LEU A 45 -29.37 8.88 7.86
C LEU A 45 -28.65 7.53 8.08
N LEU A 46 -27.97 7.37 9.22
CA LEU A 46 -27.24 6.14 9.57
C LEU A 46 -28.19 4.96 9.87
N ASP A 47 -29.40 5.24 10.32
CA ASP A 47 -30.40 4.22 10.69
C ASP A 47 -31.24 3.77 9.47
N THR A 48 -31.07 4.42 8.31
CA THR A 48 -31.67 4.00 7.04
C THR A 48 -31.07 2.68 6.57
N GLU A 49 -31.79 1.91 5.74
CA GLU A 49 -31.25 0.67 5.18
C GLU A 49 -29.97 0.93 4.36
N ALA A 50 -29.94 2.02 3.59
CA ALA A 50 -28.78 2.43 2.83
C ALA A 50 -27.61 2.82 3.76
N GLY A 51 -27.89 3.55 4.84
CA GLY A 51 -26.90 3.92 5.86
C GLY A 51 -26.30 2.71 6.56
N ASN A 52 -27.12 1.75 6.98
CA ASN A 52 -26.68 0.51 7.58
C ASN A 52 -25.82 -0.34 6.64
N THR A 53 -26.24 -0.46 5.37
CA THR A 53 -25.48 -1.19 4.35
C THR A 53 -24.09 -0.58 4.15
N LEU A 54 -24.02 0.75 4.02
CA LEU A 54 -22.74 1.45 3.88
C LEU A 54 -21.87 1.31 5.13
N ASN A 55 -22.46 1.36 6.34
CA ASN A 55 -21.72 1.17 7.59
C ASN A 55 -21.11 -0.24 7.70
N LEU A 56 -21.84 -1.27 7.27
CA LEU A 56 -21.32 -2.64 7.25
C LEU A 56 -20.15 -2.79 6.28
N GLU A 57 -20.29 -2.24 5.07
CA GLU A 57 -19.20 -2.25 4.08
C GLU A 57 -17.98 -1.46 4.58
N TYR A 58 -18.20 -0.31 5.20
CA TYR A 58 -17.13 0.51 5.79
C TYR A 58 -16.42 -0.22 6.93
N ALA A 59 -17.16 -0.87 7.83
CA ALA A 59 -16.58 -1.67 8.91
C ALA A 59 -15.77 -2.86 8.38
N GLU A 60 -16.24 -3.51 7.32
CA GLU A 60 -15.50 -4.58 6.66
C GLU A 60 -14.21 -4.07 6.00
N GLN A 61 -14.26 -2.91 5.34
CA GLN A 61 -13.07 -2.27 4.79
C GLN A 61 -12.05 -1.92 5.87
N ILE A 62 -12.49 -1.36 7.00
CA ILE A 62 -11.60 -1.09 8.15
C ILE A 62 -10.92 -2.39 8.61
N ARG A 63 -11.69 -3.47 8.78
CA ARG A 63 -11.15 -4.76 9.22
C ARG A 63 -10.08 -5.27 8.25
N ARG A 64 -10.37 -5.27 6.94
CA ARG A 64 -9.42 -5.72 5.90
C ARG A 64 -8.15 -4.85 5.89
N ASN A 65 -8.30 -3.53 5.98
CA ASN A 65 -7.15 -2.63 6.02
C ASN A 65 -6.30 -2.83 7.27
N MET A 66 -6.92 -3.12 8.42
CA MET A 66 -6.18 -3.43 9.66
C MET A 66 -5.39 -4.74 9.54
N GLU A 67 -5.97 -5.76 8.92
CA GLU A 67 -5.28 -7.02 8.63
C GLU A 67 -4.09 -6.80 7.69
N GLU A 68 -4.28 -6.07 6.59
CA GLU A 68 -3.21 -5.74 5.64
C GLU A 68 -2.08 -4.94 6.29
N ILE A 69 -2.41 -3.97 7.15
CA ILE A 69 -1.40 -3.20 7.90
C ILE A 69 -0.57 -4.13 8.79
N GLU A 70 -1.18 -5.12 9.44
CA GLU A 70 -0.45 -6.01 10.33
C GLU A 70 0.44 -6.99 9.55
N GLU A 71 -0.06 -7.53 8.43
CA GLU A 71 0.74 -8.34 7.51
C GLU A 71 1.95 -7.58 6.96
N LEU A 72 1.76 -6.31 6.57
CA LEU A 72 2.85 -5.46 6.09
C LEU A 72 3.90 -5.17 7.18
N LYS A 73 3.47 -4.95 8.42
CA LYS A 73 4.41 -4.77 9.55
C LYS A 73 5.24 -6.03 9.79
N GLU A 74 4.61 -7.20 9.74
CA GLU A 74 5.31 -8.47 9.93
C GLU A 74 6.32 -8.72 8.79
N ALA A 75 5.92 -8.47 7.54
CA ALA A 75 6.81 -8.55 6.39
C ALA A 75 8.01 -7.60 6.51
N LEU A 76 7.79 -6.36 6.96
CA LEU A 76 8.86 -5.39 7.18
C LEU A 76 9.82 -5.85 8.28
N LYS A 77 9.30 -6.36 9.40
CA LYS A 77 10.12 -6.88 10.50
C LYS A 77 10.99 -8.06 10.06
N ASN A 78 10.42 -8.99 9.29
CA ASN A 78 11.12 -10.15 8.78
C ASN A 78 12.21 -9.75 7.77
N THR A 79 11.92 -8.79 6.89
CA THR A 79 12.89 -8.24 5.94
C THR A 79 14.06 -7.59 6.68
N HIS A 80 13.78 -6.77 7.69
CA HIS A 80 14.81 -6.13 8.49
C HIS A 80 15.68 -7.15 9.25
N ALA A 81 15.07 -8.19 9.83
CA ALA A 81 15.82 -9.27 10.47
C ALA A 81 16.78 -9.95 9.49
N HIS A 82 16.29 -10.30 8.29
CA HIS A 82 17.10 -10.91 7.25
C HIS A 82 18.24 -9.98 6.77
N GLU A 83 17.98 -8.68 6.60
CA GLU A 83 19.00 -7.69 6.26
C GLU A 83 20.09 -7.62 7.34
N THR A 84 19.72 -7.58 8.61
CA THR A 84 20.70 -7.54 9.71
C THR A 84 21.58 -8.79 9.76
N GLU A 85 21.00 -9.97 9.52
CA GLU A 85 21.74 -11.22 9.43
C GLU A 85 22.70 -11.23 8.23
N THR A 86 22.20 -10.81 7.06
CA THR A 86 23.01 -10.72 5.83
C THR A 86 24.19 -9.76 6.00
N ILE A 87 23.96 -8.58 6.59
CA ILE A 87 25.02 -7.60 6.86
C ILE A 87 26.07 -8.20 7.81
N ALA A 88 25.65 -8.91 8.85
CA ALA A 88 26.57 -9.55 9.80
C ALA A 88 27.41 -10.65 9.11
N GLU A 89 26.81 -11.42 8.22
CA GLU A 89 27.53 -12.45 7.45
C GLU A 89 28.55 -11.84 6.48
N ILE A 90 28.16 -10.79 5.74
CA ILE A 90 29.08 -10.05 4.85
C ILE A 90 30.25 -9.48 5.66
N GLN A 91 30.01 -8.91 6.85
CA GLN A 91 31.07 -8.37 7.70
C GLN A 91 32.06 -9.45 8.15
N ARG A 92 31.57 -10.65 8.51
CA ARG A 92 32.44 -11.78 8.88
C ARG A 92 33.30 -12.24 7.72
N GLU A 93 32.72 -12.39 6.53
CA GLU A 93 33.47 -12.84 5.36
C GLU A 93 34.49 -11.78 4.91
N LEU A 94 34.12 -10.50 4.99
CA LEU A 94 35.04 -9.38 4.70
C LEU A 94 36.24 -9.38 5.64
N GLU A 95 36.04 -9.64 6.93
CA GLU A 95 37.12 -9.73 7.91
C GLU A 95 38.02 -10.95 7.65
N LYS A 96 37.44 -12.08 7.28
CA LYS A 96 38.19 -13.28 6.91
C LYS A 96 39.07 -13.03 5.67
N VAL A 97 38.50 -12.45 4.62
CA VAL A 97 39.23 -12.09 3.39
C VAL A 97 40.35 -11.08 3.69
N ARG A 98 40.13 -10.12 4.59
CA ARG A 98 41.17 -9.18 5.03
C ARG A 98 42.36 -9.90 5.68
N LYS A 99 42.10 -10.83 6.59
CA LYS A 99 43.15 -11.62 7.25
C LYS A 99 43.91 -12.51 6.28
N GLU A 100 43.20 -13.16 5.36
CA GLU A 100 43.82 -13.99 4.32
C GLU A 100 44.72 -13.15 3.42
N LYS A 101 44.25 -11.96 3.01
CA LYS A 101 45.04 -11.02 2.22
C LYS A 101 46.30 -10.57 2.97
N GLU A 102 46.17 -10.17 4.24
CA GLU A 102 47.32 -9.75 5.06
C GLU A 102 48.35 -10.88 5.22
N SER A 103 47.88 -12.11 5.48
CA SER A 103 48.76 -13.29 5.55
C SER A 103 49.49 -13.53 4.24
N ALA A 104 48.80 -13.46 3.10
CA ALA A 104 49.39 -13.64 1.78
C ALA A 104 50.40 -12.54 1.43
N GLU A 105 50.12 -11.28 1.81
CA GLU A 105 51.05 -10.16 1.63
C GLU A 105 52.32 -10.36 2.47
N ASN A 106 52.18 -10.80 3.72
CA ASN A 106 53.31 -11.11 4.60
C ASN A 106 54.16 -12.28 4.07
N GLU A 107 53.52 -13.35 3.60
CA GLU A 107 54.21 -14.49 3.00
C GLU A 107 54.97 -14.09 1.73
N LYS A 108 54.35 -13.28 0.86
CA LYS A 108 54.99 -12.72 -0.33
C LYS A 108 56.22 -11.88 0.03
N LEU A 109 56.14 -11.04 1.07
CA LEU A 109 57.27 -10.24 1.53
C LEU A 109 58.42 -11.12 2.04
N ALA A 110 58.11 -12.14 2.84
CA ALA A 110 59.10 -13.09 3.36
C ALA A 110 59.80 -13.87 2.22
N LEU A 111 59.03 -14.35 1.24
CA LEU A 111 59.56 -15.07 0.09
C LEU A 111 60.47 -14.17 -0.77
N ASN A 112 60.07 -12.91 -0.99
CA ASN A 112 60.91 -11.94 -1.71
C ASN A 112 62.23 -11.68 -0.99
N ALA A 113 62.21 -11.50 0.33
CA ALA A 113 63.42 -11.32 1.13
C ALA A 113 64.35 -12.54 1.06
N SER A 114 63.77 -13.75 1.15
CA SER A 114 64.51 -15.01 1.00
C SER A 114 65.15 -15.16 -0.38
N ASN A 115 64.40 -14.86 -1.45
CA ASN A 115 64.90 -14.88 -2.83
C ASN A 115 66.05 -13.89 -3.05
N GLU A 116 65.95 -12.67 -2.50
CA GLU A 116 67.03 -11.68 -2.60
C GLU A 116 68.30 -12.12 -1.86
N GLN A 117 68.16 -12.78 -0.71
CA GLN A 117 69.30 -13.36 0.00
C GLN A 117 69.97 -14.48 -0.80
N LEU A 118 69.18 -15.39 -1.38
CA LEU A 118 69.68 -16.48 -2.23
C LEU A 118 70.43 -15.96 -3.47
N LYS A 119 69.93 -14.88 -4.10
CA LYS A 119 70.63 -14.23 -5.23
C LYS A 119 71.98 -13.65 -4.82
N LYS A 120 72.05 -12.99 -3.65
CA LYS A 120 73.31 -12.45 -3.12
C LYS A 120 74.31 -13.56 -2.81
N ASP A 121 73.87 -14.64 -2.18
CA ASP A 121 74.71 -15.78 -1.84
C ASP A 121 75.21 -16.51 -3.09
N ALA A 122 74.38 -16.63 -4.14
CA ALA A 122 74.78 -17.19 -5.43
C ALA A 122 75.79 -16.30 -6.17
N ALA A 123 75.60 -14.98 -6.15
CA ALA A 123 76.55 -14.02 -6.72
C ALA A 123 77.90 -14.05 -6.00
N ALA A 124 77.92 -14.24 -4.68
CA ALA A 124 79.14 -14.38 -3.90
C ALA A 124 79.89 -15.70 -4.16
N ARG A 125 79.20 -16.77 -4.59
CA ARG A 125 79.80 -18.07 -4.92
C ARG A 125 80.25 -18.20 -6.38
N GLY A 126 79.69 -17.42 -7.29
CA GLY A 126 80.04 -17.42 -8.73
C GLY A 126 81.19 -16.49 -9.12
N GLY A 127 81.70 -15.67 -8.19
CA GLY A 127 82.88 -14.82 -8.39
C GLY A 127 84.14 -15.45 -7.82
N CYS A 128 84.59 -16.56 -8.42
CA CYS A 128 85.92 -17.15 -8.21
C CYS A 128 86.46 -17.69 -9.53
#